data_AF-A0A915DQC4-F1
#
_entry.id   AF-A0A915DQC4-F1
#
_cell.length_a   1.000
_cell.length_b   1.000
_cell.length_c   1.000
_cell.angle_alpha   90.00
_cell.angle_beta   90.00
_cell.angle_gamma   90.00
#
_symmetry.space_group_name_H-M   'P 1'
#
loop_
_entity.id
_entity.type
_entity.pdbx_description
1 polymer ?
#
loop_
_entity_poly.entity_id
_entity_poly.type
_entity_poly.pdbx_seq_one_letter_code
_entity_poly.pdbx_strand_id
1 'polypeptide(L)'
;MALRQKRHKKQMEAAQNITPKSDSLMSSSQFGSDVCRTVHSLEQKQLLPSGQEFAGDCVYFNASNSNGWYFTLGLAHRPNDIINLFFIVKVPGLGTFINSELPYCSNVPSQPSTTHYQTKSGFSAHCVEPMKEWRIQFTGHLIRQDQCPEPKINIIGKDQVDLNVSQVEASFNLVWKTLEPWSRAMFKKLKESHQSHYEQFGFMTGEFKLREEGKEAFESGQIEMVSMRDHTITRFRRWNQLRRYIMMIYHLEDGTCIHTSLISMPEVVFSHLQFGYVITPEKHKLAADSINLHLVDIGEDKHFPTQFFYSFR
;
A
#
# COMPACT_ATOMS: atom_id res chain seq x y z
N MET A 1 57.43 -32.59 -20.82
CA MET A 1 56.42 -33.02 -19.84
C MET A 1 56.33 -32.17 -18.56
N ALA A 2 57.00 -31.00 -18.48
CA ALA A 2 56.98 -30.11 -17.29
C ALA A 2 56.17 -28.81 -17.45
N LEU A 3 55.69 -28.48 -18.66
CA LEU A 3 54.86 -27.30 -18.92
C LEU A 3 53.35 -27.54 -18.75
N ARG A 4 52.90 -28.81 -18.73
CA ARG A 4 51.49 -29.17 -18.54
C ARG A 4 51.06 -29.21 -17.07
N GLN A 5 52.01 -29.37 -16.15
CA GLN A 5 51.77 -29.37 -14.69
C GLN A 5 51.72 -27.95 -14.08
N LYS A 6 52.40 -26.95 -14.66
CA LYS A 6 52.30 -25.55 -14.20
C LYS A 6 50.96 -24.88 -14.54
N ARG A 7 50.26 -25.34 -15.59
CA ARG A 7 48.92 -24.83 -15.95
C ARG A 7 47.81 -25.37 -15.05
N HIS A 8 47.93 -26.62 -14.58
CA HIS A 8 46.98 -27.20 -13.62
C HIS A 8 47.10 -26.60 -12.22
N LYS A 9 48.31 -26.30 -11.74
CA LYS A 9 48.50 -25.70 -10.41
C LYS A 9 47.98 -24.25 -10.35
N LYS A 10 48.15 -23.47 -11.42
CA LYS A 10 47.62 -22.10 -11.53
C LYS A 10 46.09 -22.03 -11.73
N GLN A 11 45.47 -23.09 -12.26
CA GLN A 11 44.00 -23.23 -12.31
C GLN A 11 43.41 -23.71 -10.97
N MET A 12 44.15 -24.47 -10.15
CA MET A 12 43.68 -24.88 -8.83
C MET A 12 43.85 -23.79 -7.75
N GLU A 13 44.88 -22.95 -7.83
CA GLU A 13 45.03 -21.79 -6.92
C GLU A 13 44.06 -20.65 -7.26
N ALA A 14 43.61 -20.53 -8.52
CA ALA A 14 42.56 -19.59 -8.91
C ALA A 14 41.13 -20.07 -8.54
N ALA A 15 40.96 -21.34 -8.19
CA ALA A 15 39.68 -21.93 -7.79
C ALA A 15 39.40 -21.87 -6.27
N GLN A 16 40.36 -21.41 -5.46
CA GLN A 16 40.25 -21.35 -3.99
C GLN A 16 39.96 -19.96 -3.42
N ASN A 17 39.76 -18.93 -4.26
CA ASN A 17 39.37 -17.57 -3.84
C ASN A 17 37.98 -17.15 -4.36
N ILE A 18 37.10 -18.11 -4.62
CA ILE A 18 35.68 -17.82 -4.80
C ILE A 18 35.05 -17.96 -3.42
N THR A 19 34.98 -16.86 -2.68
CA THR A 19 34.01 -16.74 -1.60
C THR A 19 32.65 -17.17 -2.17
N PRO A 20 31.91 -18.08 -1.52
CA PRO A 20 30.56 -18.36 -1.97
C PRO A 20 29.82 -17.03 -1.88
N LYS A 21 29.51 -16.43 -3.04
CA LYS A 21 28.39 -15.52 -3.10
C LYS A 21 27.23 -16.37 -2.62
N SER A 22 26.81 -16.14 -1.39
CA SER A 22 25.51 -16.60 -0.95
C SER A 22 24.54 -15.97 -1.94
N ASP A 23 24.10 -16.74 -2.92
CA ASP A 23 22.89 -16.46 -3.69
C ASP A 23 21.73 -16.57 -2.69
N SER A 24 21.66 -15.58 -1.82
CA SER A 24 20.51 -15.32 -0.99
C SER A 24 19.51 -14.68 -1.94
N LEU A 25 18.72 -15.54 -2.58
CA LEU A 25 17.53 -15.18 -3.36
C LEU A 25 16.49 -14.41 -2.51
N MET A 26 16.78 -14.16 -1.23
CA MET A 26 16.04 -13.34 -0.28
C MET A 26 16.98 -12.44 0.54
N SER A 27 18.07 -11.91 -0.04
CA SER A 27 18.89 -10.93 0.67
C SER A 27 18.15 -9.62 0.76
N SER A 28 17.88 -9.21 1.98
CA SER A 28 17.33 -7.92 2.35
C SER A 28 18.30 -6.75 2.17
N SER A 29 19.43 -6.97 1.50
CA SER A 29 20.44 -5.98 1.13
C SER A 29 19.96 -5.06 0.00
N GLN A 30 18.66 -4.75 -0.06
CA GLN A 30 17.98 -4.08 -1.16
C GLN A 30 18.26 -2.58 -1.25
N PHE A 31 19.01 -1.99 -0.32
CA PHE A 31 19.42 -0.58 -0.38
C PHE A 31 20.87 -0.40 0.04
N GLY A 32 21.80 -1.08 -0.65
CA GLY A 32 23.20 -0.66 -0.70
C GLY A 32 23.83 -0.36 0.67
N SER A 33 23.70 -1.30 1.59
CA SER A 33 24.55 -1.56 2.75
C SER A 33 23.78 -2.52 3.65
N ASP A 34 24.47 -3.43 4.36
CA ASP A 34 23.93 -4.26 5.43
C ASP A 34 23.56 -3.43 6.67
N VAL A 35 22.94 -2.26 6.46
CA VAL A 35 22.47 -1.39 7.52
C VAL A 35 21.05 -1.83 7.83
N CYS A 36 20.95 -2.57 8.91
CA CYS A 36 19.72 -2.68 9.66
C CYS A 36 19.04 -1.29 9.77
N ARG A 37 17.87 -1.13 9.16
CA ARG A 37 17.08 0.10 9.27
C ARG A 37 16.51 0.23 10.67
N THR A 38 16.53 1.45 11.21
CA THR A 38 15.81 1.75 12.45
C THR A 38 14.33 1.89 12.14
N VAL A 39 13.48 1.69 13.14
CA VAL A 39 12.03 1.90 13.01
C VAL A 39 11.71 3.32 12.54
N HIS A 40 12.42 4.30 13.09
CA HIS A 40 12.29 5.69 12.67
C HIS A 40 12.61 5.85 11.18
N SER A 41 13.69 5.24 10.70
CA SER A 41 14.02 5.27 9.27
C SER A 41 13.04 4.49 8.40
N LEU A 42 12.35 3.46 8.92
CA LEU A 42 11.36 2.69 8.16
C LEU A 42 10.03 3.43 8.00
N GLU A 43 9.72 4.37 8.88
CA GLU A 43 8.45 5.11 8.91
C GLU A 43 8.54 6.47 8.21
N GLN A 44 9.75 6.96 7.99
CA GLN A 44 9.97 8.20 7.25
C GLN A 44 9.78 8.00 5.76
N LYS A 45 9.52 9.10 5.05
CA LYS A 45 9.59 9.13 3.59
C LYS A 45 11.02 8.84 3.14
N GLN A 46 11.15 7.90 2.22
CA GLN A 46 12.42 7.40 1.71
C GLN A 46 12.91 8.23 0.53
N LEU A 47 14.22 8.41 0.48
CA LEU A 47 14.88 8.84 -0.75
C LEU A 47 14.89 7.68 -1.73
N LEU A 48 14.34 7.94 -2.92
CA LEU A 48 14.36 6.96 -3.99
C LEU A 48 15.77 6.88 -4.60
N PRO A 49 16.25 5.68 -4.92
CA PRO A 49 17.58 5.51 -5.48
C PRO A 49 17.63 6.04 -6.91
N SER A 50 18.67 6.80 -7.24
CA SER A 50 18.85 7.37 -8.57
C SER A 50 18.92 6.29 -9.66
N GLY A 51 18.38 6.59 -10.84
CA GLY A 51 18.40 5.71 -12.00
C GLY A 51 17.46 4.50 -11.95
N GLN A 52 16.59 4.39 -10.94
CA GLN A 52 15.61 3.30 -10.83
C GLN A 52 14.19 3.78 -11.08
N GLU A 53 13.75 3.67 -12.33
CA GLU A 53 12.44 4.10 -12.83
C GLU A 53 11.26 3.54 -12.01
N PHE A 54 11.36 2.28 -11.55
CA PHE A 54 10.27 1.60 -10.85
C PHE A 54 10.46 1.54 -9.34
N ALA A 55 11.39 2.31 -8.78
CA ALA A 55 11.48 2.46 -7.35
C ALA A 55 10.18 3.06 -6.79
N GLY A 56 9.90 2.77 -5.53
CA GLY A 56 8.69 3.24 -4.88
C GLY A 56 8.85 3.30 -3.38
N ASP A 57 8.19 4.30 -2.81
CA ASP A 57 8.01 4.46 -1.39
C ASP A 57 6.55 4.80 -1.15
N CYS A 58 5.80 3.84 -0.64
CA CYS A 58 4.35 3.82 -0.77
C CYS A 58 3.71 3.64 0.58
N VAL A 59 2.80 4.55 0.94
CA VAL A 59 1.98 4.43 2.14
C VAL A 59 0.52 4.35 1.75
N TYR A 60 -0.20 3.43 2.39
CA TYR A 60 -1.62 3.25 2.13
C TYR A 60 -2.38 3.17 3.44
N PHE A 61 -3.62 3.63 3.39
CA PHE A 61 -4.56 3.64 4.50
C PHE A 61 -5.90 3.14 4.00
N ASN A 62 -6.38 2.06 4.58
CA ASN A 62 -7.68 1.48 4.33
C ASN A 62 -8.48 1.52 5.63
N ALA A 63 -9.71 2.01 5.61
CA ALA A 63 -10.53 2.11 6.80
C ALA A 63 -12.01 1.93 6.49
N SER A 64 -12.76 1.40 7.45
CA SER A 64 -14.22 1.33 7.38
C SER A 64 -14.84 1.18 8.76
N ASN A 65 -16.17 1.34 8.84
CA ASN A 65 -16.95 1.08 10.05
C ASN A 65 -18.36 0.55 9.70
N SER A 66 -19.09 0.12 10.73
CA SER A 66 -20.47 -0.39 10.62
C SER A 66 -21.49 0.68 10.18
N ASN A 67 -21.16 1.97 10.31
CA ASN A 67 -21.99 3.07 9.83
C ASN A 67 -21.94 3.23 8.30
N GLY A 68 -21.18 2.40 7.59
CA GLY A 68 -21.10 2.40 6.13
C GLY A 68 -20.04 3.34 5.56
N TRP A 69 -19.11 3.82 6.38
CA TRP A 69 -17.92 4.53 5.89
C TRP A 69 -16.95 3.55 5.23
N TYR A 70 -16.37 3.97 4.12
CA TYR A 70 -15.22 3.33 3.50
C TYR A 70 -14.22 4.40 3.08
N PHE A 71 -12.95 4.18 3.36
CA PHE A 71 -11.88 5.11 3.04
C PHE A 71 -10.68 4.31 2.54
N THR A 72 -10.17 4.64 1.37
CA THR A 72 -8.91 4.13 0.86
C THR A 72 -8.09 5.27 0.30
N LEU A 73 -6.85 5.40 0.78
CA LEU A 73 -5.85 6.32 0.28
C LEU A 73 -4.56 5.54 0.02
N GLY A 74 -4.00 5.69 -1.17
CA GLY A 74 -2.67 5.21 -1.54
C GLY A 74 -1.81 6.37 -2.06
N LEU A 75 -0.66 6.57 -1.44
CA LEU A 75 0.34 7.57 -1.82
C LEU A 75 1.65 6.85 -2.13
N ALA A 76 1.83 6.45 -3.39
CA ALA A 76 3.05 5.82 -3.85
C ALA A 76 4.00 6.87 -4.45
N HIS A 77 4.98 7.33 -3.67
CA HIS A 77 6.05 8.20 -4.15
C HIS A 77 6.92 7.45 -5.17
N ARG A 78 7.07 8.05 -6.36
CA ARG A 78 7.78 7.52 -7.51
C ARG A 78 8.84 8.51 -7.99
N PRO A 79 9.82 8.09 -8.81
CA PRO A 79 10.78 8.99 -9.42
C PRO A 79 10.11 10.13 -10.20
N ASN A 80 10.87 11.20 -10.47
CA ASN A 80 10.45 12.38 -11.23
C ASN A 80 9.34 13.21 -10.56
N ASP A 81 9.39 13.32 -9.24
CA ASP A 81 8.44 14.11 -8.43
C ASP A 81 6.98 13.72 -8.67
N ILE A 82 6.71 12.42 -8.81
CA ILE A 82 5.37 11.86 -9.01
C ILE A 82 4.92 11.14 -7.75
N ILE A 83 3.64 11.28 -7.41
CA ILE A 83 2.93 10.34 -6.54
C ILE A 83 1.90 9.62 -7.40
N ASN A 84 1.96 8.30 -7.40
CA ASN A 84 0.87 7.48 -7.89
C ASN A 84 -0.22 7.44 -6.81
N LEU A 85 -1.26 8.24 -7.01
CA LEU A 85 -2.36 8.51 -6.09
C LEU A 85 -3.55 7.62 -6.41
N PHE A 86 -4.06 6.95 -5.37
CA PHE A 86 -5.33 6.26 -5.38
C PHE A 86 -6.16 6.77 -4.21
N PHE A 87 -7.37 7.24 -4.47
CA PHE A 87 -8.24 7.72 -3.39
C PHE A 87 -9.71 7.44 -3.71
N ILE A 88 -10.38 6.77 -2.76
CA ILE A 88 -11.82 6.50 -2.79
C ILE A 88 -12.35 6.69 -1.37
N VAL A 89 -13.45 7.41 -1.23
CA VAL A 89 -14.15 7.56 0.04
C VAL A 89 -15.65 7.41 -0.17
N LYS A 90 -16.30 6.56 0.63
CA LYS A 90 -17.75 6.48 0.74
C LYS A 90 -18.17 7.13 2.05
N VAL A 91 -18.99 8.16 1.93
CA VAL A 91 -19.59 8.90 3.04
C VAL A 91 -21.04 8.44 3.20
N PRO A 92 -21.45 7.90 4.36
CA PRO A 92 -22.82 7.49 4.61
C PRO A 92 -23.82 8.61 4.34
N GLY A 93 -24.87 8.31 3.59
CA GLY A 93 -25.91 9.28 3.22
C GLY A 93 -25.53 10.26 2.11
N LEU A 94 -24.25 10.48 1.81
CA LEU A 94 -23.81 11.44 0.77
C LEU A 94 -23.38 10.75 -0.54
N GLY A 95 -22.76 9.57 -0.46
CA GLY A 95 -22.35 8.79 -1.64
C GLY A 95 -20.87 8.41 -1.64
N THR A 96 -20.38 8.02 -2.82
CA THR A 96 -18.99 7.61 -3.05
C THR A 96 -18.28 8.64 -3.90
N PHE A 97 -17.08 9.03 -3.48
CA PHE A 97 -16.27 10.06 -4.08
C PHE A 97 -14.86 9.53 -4.37
N ILE A 98 -14.26 10.01 -5.45
CA ILE A 98 -12.88 9.71 -5.83
C ILE A 98 -12.13 11.02 -6.07
N ASN A 99 -10.79 10.96 -6.12
CA ASN A 99 -10.05 12.17 -6.49
C ASN A 99 -10.38 12.58 -7.95
N SER A 100 -10.36 13.89 -8.21
CA SER A 100 -10.72 14.46 -9.52
C SER A 100 -9.75 14.12 -10.66
N GLU A 101 -8.51 13.75 -10.37
CA GLU A 101 -7.49 13.37 -11.36
C GLU A 101 -7.61 11.90 -11.78
N LEU A 102 -8.21 11.03 -10.94
CA LEU A 102 -8.21 9.57 -11.09
C LEU A 102 -8.81 9.10 -12.42
N PRO A 103 -9.87 9.71 -12.98
CA PRO A 103 -10.38 9.35 -14.30
C PRO A 103 -9.38 9.57 -15.44
N TYR A 104 -8.42 10.49 -15.27
CA TYR A 104 -7.46 10.89 -16.28
C TYR A 104 -6.10 10.21 -16.09
N CYS A 105 -5.56 10.31 -14.89
CA CYS A 105 -4.23 9.85 -14.56
C CYS A 105 -4.07 9.67 -13.05
N SER A 106 -3.66 8.48 -12.65
CA SER A 106 -3.29 8.22 -11.25
C SER A 106 -1.89 8.73 -10.88
N ASN A 107 -1.08 9.20 -11.84
CA ASN A 107 0.21 9.82 -11.58
C ASN A 107 0.03 11.34 -11.45
N VAL A 108 0.06 11.83 -10.21
CA VAL A 108 -0.10 13.26 -9.91
C VAL A 108 1.24 13.89 -9.52
N PRO A 109 1.44 15.18 -9.83
CA PRO A 109 2.62 15.90 -9.37
C PRO A 109 2.70 15.92 -7.84
N SER A 110 3.87 15.57 -7.32
CA SER A 110 4.19 15.69 -5.90
C SER A 110 4.63 17.12 -5.55
N GLN A 111 4.65 17.43 -4.26
CA GLN A 111 5.28 18.62 -3.71
C GLN A 111 6.61 18.23 -3.04
N PRO A 112 7.68 19.04 -3.19
CA PRO A 112 8.95 18.80 -2.53
C PRO A 112 8.78 18.72 -1.02
N SER A 113 9.10 17.55 -0.44
CA SER A 113 9.12 17.35 1.00
C SER A 113 9.96 16.12 1.33
N THR A 114 10.78 16.22 2.37
CA THR A 114 11.61 15.13 2.88
C THR A 114 10.87 14.26 3.90
N THR A 115 9.76 14.75 4.45
CA THR A 115 9.04 14.07 5.55
C THR A 115 7.58 13.76 5.19
N HIS A 116 7.01 14.44 4.20
CA HIS A 116 5.61 14.29 3.83
C HIS A 116 5.44 13.72 2.41
N TYR A 117 4.44 12.88 2.28
CA TYR A 117 3.87 12.45 1.01
C TYR A 117 2.81 13.49 0.62
N GLN A 118 3.18 14.44 -0.24
CA GLN A 118 2.33 15.58 -0.61
C GLN A 118 2.11 15.65 -2.11
N THR A 119 0.86 15.88 -2.52
CA THR A 119 0.47 16.07 -3.92
C THR A 119 0.05 17.52 -4.16
N LYS A 120 0.16 17.99 -5.41
CA LYS A 120 -0.43 19.29 -5.79
C LYS A 120 -1.96 19.27 -5.78
N SER A 121 -2.57 18.08 -5.81
CA SER A 121 -4.02 17.87 -5.68
C SER A 121 -4.55 17.98 -4.25
N GLY A 122 -3.69 18.31 -3.28
CA GLY A 122 -4.10 18.65 -1.91
C GLY A 122 -3.99 17.54 -0.88
N PHE A 123 -3.50 16.35 -1.25
CA PHE A 123 -3.24 15.26 -0.30
C PHE A 123 -1.90 15.47 0.41
N SER A 124 -1.86 15.13 1.71
CA SER A 124 -0.68 15.17 2.56
C SER A 124 -0.75 14.04 3.58
N ALA A 125 0.29 13.23 3.69
CA ALA A 125 0.43 12.27 4.79
C ALA A 125 1.85 12.29 5.34
N HIS A 126 2.01 12.12 6.64
CA HIS A 126 3.31 11.96 7.28
C HIS A 126 3.21 11.19 8.59
N CYS A 127 4.32 10.54 8.95
CA CYS A 127 4.50 9.92 10.24
C CYS A 127 4.68 11.00 11.31
N VAL A 128 3.85 10.97 12.36
CA VAL A 128 3.95 11.86 13.53
C VAL A 128 4.83 11.20 14.58
N GLU A 129 4.49 9.96 14.95
CA GLU A 129 5.28 9.13 15.85
C GLU A 129 5.50 7.79 15.15
N PRO A 130 6.76 7.40 14.85
CA PRO A 130 7.07 6.17 14.15
C PRO A 130 6.27 5.03 14.71
N MET A 131 5.61 4.30 13.81
CA MET A 131 5.00 3.04 14.15
C MET A 131 3.79 3.20 15.11
N LYS A 132 3.37 4.43 15.41
CA LYS A 132 2.26 4.70 16.34
C LYS A 132 1.22 5.62 15.75
N GLU A 133 1.65 6.70 15.11
CA GLU A 133 0.75 7.76 14.72
C GLU A 133 1.13 8.37 13.37
N TRP A 134 0.12 8.53 12.51
CA TRP A 134 0.22 9.20 11.24
C TRP A 134 -0.85 10.28 11.13
N ARG A 135 -0.50 11.37 10.46
CA ARG A 135 -1.45 12.42 10.11
C ARG A 135 -1.72 12.41 8.63
N ILE A 136 -2.99 12.47 8.27
CA ILE A 136 -3.50 12.41 6.89
C ILE A 136 -4.40 13.62 6.68
N GLN A 137 -4.14 14.38 5.64
CA GLN A 137 -4.86 15.60 5.33
C GLN A 137 -5.18 15.66 3.84
N PHE A 138 -6.34 16.24 3.54
CA PHE A 138 -6.73 16.57 2.18
C PHE A 138 -7.49 17.89 2.22
N THR A 139 -7.23 18.76 1.25
CA THR A 139 -8.07 19.91 0.92
C THR A 139 -8.06 20.06 -0.60
N GLY A 140 -9.22 19.91 -1.23
CA GLY A 140 -9.31 20.00 -2.68
C GLY A 140 -10.68 19.59 -3.20
N HIS A 141 -10.71 19.15 -4.45
CA HIS A 141 -11.94 18.75 -5.13
C HIS A 141 -11.98 17.24 -5.35
N LEU A 142 -13.14 16.66 -5.11
CA LEU A 142 -13.48 15.28 -5.42
C LEU A 142 -14.56 15.27 -6.50
N ILE A 143 -14.81 14.09 -7.04
CA ILE A 143 -15.91 13.83 -7.97
C ILE A 143 -16.73 12.66 -7.46
N ARG A 144 -18.04 12.69 -7.73
CA ARG A 144 -18.90 11.54 -7.39
C ARG A 144 -18.63 10.39 -8.35
N GLN A 145 -18.46 9.20 -7.80
CA GLN A 145 -18.14 8.00 -8.58
C GLN A 145 -19.28 7.60 -9.53
N ASP A 146 -20.55 7.88 -9.18
CA ASP A 146 -21.71 7.62 -10.02
C ASP A 146 -21.83 8.56 -11.23
N GLN A 147 -21.13 9.69 -11.21
CA GLN A 147 -21.02 10.64 -12.32
C GLN A 147 -19.80 10.38 -13.20
N CYS A 148 -18.84 9.57 -12.73
CA CYS A 148 -17.74 9.14 -13.57
C CYS A 148 -18.29 8.20 -14.65
N PRO A 149 -18.07 8.49 -15.95
CA PRO A 149 -18.31 7.49 -16.96
C PRO A 149 -17.48 6.25 -16.63
N GLU A 150 -17.98 5.06 -17.00
CA GLU A 150 -17.21 3.84 -16.86
C GLU A 150 -15.80 4.11 -17.40
N PRO A 151 -14.74 3.79 -16.64
CA PRO A 151 -13.39 4.01 -17.11
C PRO A 151 -13.23 3.11 -18.34
N LYS A 152 -13.40 3.70 -19.53
CA LYS A 152 -12.81 3.17 -20.74
C LYS A 152 -11.33 3.35 -20.50
N ILE A 153 -10.71 2.35 -19.85
CA ILE A 153 -9.25 2.20 -19.69
C ILE A 153 -8.68 1.92 -21.08
N ASN A 154 -8.89 2.85 -22.00
CA ASN A 154 -8.05 3.07 -23.14
C ASN A 154 -7.28 4.32 -22.73
N ILE A 155 -5.97 4.20 -22.77
CA ILE A 155 -5.03 5.29 -22.51
C ILE A 155 -5.42 6.43 -23.46
N ILE A 156 -6.11 7.43 -22.93
CA ILE A 156 -6.38 8.65 -23.65
C ILE A 156 -5.67 9.75 -22.86
N GLY A 157 -4.79 10.48 -23.54
CA GLY A 157 -4.06 11.59 -22.95
C GLY A 157 -4.99 12.60 -22.27
N LYS A 158 -4.41 13.42 -21.38
CA LYS A 158 -5.11 14.46 -20.58
C LYS A 158 -6.09 15.34 -21.38
N ASP A 159 -5.95 15.41 -22.69
CA ASP A 159 -6.58 16.40 -23.55
C ASP A 159 -7.93 15.98 -24.16
N GLN A 160 -8.52 14.83 -23.82
CA GLN A 160 -9.75 14.36 -24.52
C GLN A 160 -10.94 13.98 -23.64
N VAL A 161 -10.85 14.07 -22.32
CA VAL A 161 -12.00 13.72 -21.47
C VAL A 161 -12.60 15.00 -20.90
N ASP A 162 -13.49 15.65 -21.65
CA ASP A 162 -14.34 16.70 -21.08
C ASP A 162 -15.42 16.03 -20.23
N LEU A 163 -15.08 15.76 -18.97
CA LEU A 163 -16.05 15.28 -18.00
C LEU A 163 -16.81 16.48 -17.48
N ASN A 164 -18.03 16.69 -17.98
CA ASN A 164 -19.06 17.50 -17.32
C ASN A 164 -19.48 16.82 -16.00
N VAL A 165 -18.54 16.69 -15.07
CA VAL A 165 -18.71 16.04 -13.77
C VAL A 165 -18.60 17.09 -12.70
N SER A 166 -19.64 17.18 -11.87
CA SER A 166 -19.69 18.16 -10.79
C SER A 166 -18.58 17.87 -9.78
N GLN A 167 -17.82 18.91 -9.47
CA GLN A 167 -16.79 18.84 -8.45
C GLN A 167 -17.40 19.09 -7.07
N VAL A 168 -16.82 18.44 -6.08
CA VAL A 168 -17.23 18.52 -4.69
C VAL A 168 -16.04 19.01 -3.90
N GLU A 169 -16.17 20.18 -3.28
CA GLU A 169 -15.14 20.68 -2.40
C GLU A 169 -15.12 19.84 -1.12
N ALA A 170 -13.95 19.34 -0.75
CA ALA A 170 -13.80 18.52 0.43
C ALA A 170 -12.50 18.79 1.17
N SER A 171 -12.56 18.57 2.49
CA SER A 171 -11.40 18.54 3.35
C SER A 171 -11.47 17.39 4.33
N PHE A 172 -10.34 16.72 4.56
CA PHE A 172 -10.16 15.72 5.60
C PHE A 172 -8.97 16.08 6.46
N ASN A 173 -9.10 15.90 7.78
CA ASN A 173 -8.00 16.06 8.72
C ASN A 173 -8.10 14.90 9.73
N LEU A 174 -7.32 13.87 9.45
CA LEU A 174 -7.42 12.55 10.06
C LEU A 174 -6.11 12.19 10.75
N VAL A 175 -6.24 11.42 11.83
CA VAL A 175 -5.15 10.81 12.57
C VAL A 175 -5.35 9.32 12.54
N TRP A 176 -4.31 8.59 12.14
CA TRP A 176 -4.25 7.14 12.22
C TRP A 176 -3.39 6.73 13.42
N LYS A 177 -3.87 5.80 14.24
CA LYS A 177 -3.16 5.27 15.41
C LYS A 177 -3.09 3.75 15.39
N THR A 178 -1.94 3.19 15.72
CA THR A 178 -1.75 1.72 15.79
C THR A 178 -2.67 1.08 16.82
N LEU A 179 -3.18 -0.11 16.49
CA LEU A 179 -3.93 -0.98 17.41
C LEU A 179 -2.96 -1.77 18.31
N GLU A 180 -1.86 -2.23 17.73
CA GLU A 180 -0.89 -3.09 18.42
C GLU A 180 0.13 -2.23 19.18
N PRO A 181 0.27 -2.39 20.50
CA PRO A 181 1.32 -1.74 21.26
C PRO A 181 2.68 -2.38 20.98
N TRP A 182 3.73 -1.57 21.08
CA TRP A 182 5.10 -1.99 20.80
C TRP A 182 5.63 -2.97 21.84
N SER A 183 6.31 -4.02 21.36
CA SER A 183 7.13 -4.88 22.21
C SER A 183 8.58 -4.93 21.72
N ARG A 184 9.54 -5.10 22.63
CA ARG A 184 10.95 -5.32 22.29
C ARG A 184 11.14 -6.51 21.35
N ALA A 185 10.30 -7.53 21.48
CA ALA A 185 10.31 -8.70 20.61
C ALA A 185 9.88 -8.37 19.17
N MET A 186 8.83 -7.56 18.99
CA MET A 186 8.39 -7.08 17.68
C MET A 186 9.50 -6.27 17.01
N PHE A 187 10.15 -5.36 17.74
CA PHE A 187 11.27 -4.58 17.22
C PHE A 187 12.43 -5.46 16.76
N LYS A 188 12.81 -6.44 17.58
CA LYS A 188 13.87 -7.38 17.24
C LYS A 188 13.54 -8.16 15.96
N LYS A 189 12.30 -8.65 15.83
CA LYS A 189 11.86 -9.37 14.62
C LYS A 189 11.87 -8.49 13.37
N LEU A 190 11.38 -7.25 13.44
CA LEU A 190 11.43 -6.31 12.30
C LEU A 190 12.88 -6.02 11.89
N LYS A 191 13.74 -5.81 12.89
CA LYS A 191 15.17 -5.59 12.72
C LYS A 191 15.85 -6.75 11.98
N GLU A 192 15.56 -7.97 12.42
CA GLU A 192 16.16 -9.22 11.89
C GLU A 192 15.59 -9.63 10.53
N SER A 193 14.32 -9.33 10.28
CA SER A 193 13.65 -9.69 9.02
C SER A 193 13.90 -8.69 7.90
N HIS A 194 14.55 -7.55 8.20
CA HIS A 194 14.89 -6.49 7.26
C HIS A 194 13.74 -6.15 6.28
N GLN A 195 12.52 -6.14 6.80
CA GLN A 195 11.32 -6.01 5.98
C GLN A 195 11.27 -4.65 5.32
N SER A 196 10.95 -4.67 4.03
CA SER A 196 10.70 -3.47 3.22
C SER A 196 9.21 -3.26 2.96
N HIS A 197 8.36 -4.15 3.47
CA HIS A 197 6.91 -4.06 3.42
C HIS A 197 6.32 -4.54 4.76
N TYR A 198 5.36 -3.81 5.30
CA TYR A 198 4.66 -4.21 6.53
C TYR A 198 3.30 -3.52 6.62
N GLU A 199 2.42 -4.17 7.38
CA GLU A 199 1.02 -3.80 7.53
C GLU A 199 0.66 -3.80 9.01
N GLN A 200 -0.19 -2.86 9.40
CA GLN A 200 -0.61 -2.69 10.79
C GLN A 200 -2.07 -2.29 10.86
N PHE A 201 -2.81 -2.96 11.75
CA PHE A 201 -4.13 -2.51 12.14
C PHE A 201 -4.05 -1.34 13.13
N GLY A 202 -5.10 -0.56 13.15
CA GLY A 202 -5.21 0.69 13.87
C GLY A 202 -6.60 1.29 13.79
N PHE A 203 -6.68 2.55 14.21
CA PHE A 203 -7.89 3.35 14.18
C PHE A 203 -7.62 4.63 13.41
N MET A 204 -8.60 5.07 12.64
CA MET A 204 -8.59 6.34 11.95
C MET A 204 -9.68 7.22 12.51
N THR A 205 -9.30 8.38 13.04
CA THR A 205 -10.22 9.36 13.63
C THR A 205 -9.97 10.74 13.08
N GLY A 206 -11.01 11.56 12.97
CA GLY A 206 -10.84 12.98 12.66
C GLY A 206 -12.08 13.60 12.04
N GLU A 207 -11.88 14.69 11.32
CA GLU A 207 -12.97 15.49 10.75
C GLU A 207 -13.02 15.41 9.23
N PHE A 208 -14.22 15.55 8.69
CA PHE A 208 -14.45 15.81 7.28
C PHE A 208 -15.34 17.02 7.07
N LYS A 209 -15.19 17.64 5.91
CA LYS A 209 -16.09 18.64 5.36
C LYS A 209 -16.28 18.35 3.88
N LEU A 210 -17.51 18.46 3.40
CA LEU A 210 -17.88 18.21 2.02
C LEU A 210 -18.97 19.21 1.58
N ARG A 211 -18.79 19.82 0.42
CA ARG A 211 -19.75 20.75 -0.17
C ARG A 211 -19.90 20.46 -1.65
N GLU A 212 -21.10 20.05 -2.04
CA GLU A 212 -21.45 19.90 -3.45
C GLU A 212 -21.62 21.28 -4.10
N GLU A 213 -21.31 21.37 -5.39
CA GLU A 213 -21.50 22.58 -6.18
C GLU A 213 -22.95 23.10 -6.07
N GLY A 214 -23.09 24.42 -5.86
CA GLY A 214 -24.38 25.07 -5.68
C GLY A 214 -25.00 24.95 -4.27
N LYS A 215 -24.37 24.24 -3.33
CA LYS A 215 -24.75 24.29 -1.91
C LYS A 215 -23.93 25.35 -1.16
N GLU A 216 -24.61 26.12 -0.31
CA GLU A 216 -23.96 27.16 0.50
C GLU A 216 -23.16 26.57 1.68
N ALA A 217 -23.72 25.57 2.36
CA ALA A 217 -23.16 24.98 3.58
C ALA A 217 -22.35 23.71 3.30
N PHE A 218 -21.32 23.48 4.13
CA PHE A 218 -20.61 22.21 4.19
C PHE A 218 -21.39 21.21 5.03
N GLU A 219 -21.54 19.99 4.52
CA GLU A 219 -21.76 18.81 5.34
C GLU A 219 -20.46 18.50 6.07
N SER A 220 -20.51 18.29 7.39
CA SER A 220 -19.31 18.05 8.18
C SER A 220 -19.59 17.18 9.39
N GLY A 221 -18.54 16.56 9.92
CA GLY A 221 -18.66 15.71 11.09
C GLY A 221 -17.35 15.09 11.52
N GLN A 222 -17.43 14.31 12.59
CA GLN A 222 -16.35 13.46 13.06
C GLN A 222 -16.49 12.06 12.47
N ILE A 223 -15.37 11.41 12.25
CA ILE A 223 -15.27 10.05 11.73
C ILE A 223 -14.40 9.25 12.68
N GLU A 224 -14.82 8.01 12.93
CA GLU A 224 -14.03 6.99 13.60
C GLU A 224 -14.20 5.67 12.84
N MET A 225 -13.09 5.04 12.46
CA MET A 225 -13.05 3.81 11.69
C MET A 225 -11.93 2.90 12.20
N VAL A 226 -12.13 1.59 12.07
CA VAL A 226 -11.00 0.65 12.13
C VAL A 226 -10.25 0.73 10.81
N SER A 227 -8.93 0.71 10.88
CA SER A 227 -8.07 0.96 9.73
C SER A 227 -6.87 0.03 9.69
N MET A 228 -6.43 -0.32 8.50
CA MET A 228 -5.13 -0.90 8.23
C MET A 228 -4.28 0.11 7.46
N ARG A 229 -3.03 0.28 7.91
CA ARG A 229 -2.00 0.99 7.18
C ARG A 229 -0.99 0.00 6.64
N ASP A 230 -0.52 0.22 5.43
CA ASP A 230 0.66 -0.45 4.89
C ASP A 230 1.74 0.56 4.49
N HIS A 231 2.99 0.11 4.54
CA HIS A 231 4.15 0.88 4.07
C HIS A 231 5.08 -0.04 3.29
N THR A 232 5.34 0.32 2.04
CA THR A 232 6.15 -0.45 1.09
C THR A 232 7.28 0.39 0.53
N ILE A 233 8.51 -0.06 0.73
CA ILE A 233 9.73 0.53 0.21
C ILE A 233 10.35 -0.47 -0.78
N THR A 234 10.55 -0.06 -2.02
CA THR A 234 11.01 -0.98 -3.07
C THR A 234 11.90 -0.30 -4.09
N ARG A 235 12.89 -1.04 -4.60
CA ARG A 235 13.69 -0.65 -5.76
C ARG A 235 12.94 -0.85 -7.08
N PHE A 236 11.96 -1.75 -7.08
CA PHE A 236 11.27 -2.17 -8.28
C PHE A 236 9.85 -2.64 -7.94
N ARG A 237 8.85 -1.91 -8.42
CA ARG A 237 7.44 -2.30 -8.37
C ARG A 237 6.71 -1.76 -9.58
N ARG A 238 6.35 -2.66 -10.50
CA ARG A 238 5.46 -2.37 -11.63
C ARG A 238 4.10 -3.00 -11.37
N TRP A 239 3.04 -2.18 -11.27
CA TRP A 239 1.69 -2.66 -10.96
C TRP A 239 1.15 -3.64 -12.01
N ASN A 240 1.53 -3.48 -13.28
CA ASN A 240 1.12 -4.39 -14.35
C ASN A 240 1.66 -5.82 -14.23
N GLN A 241 2.64 -6.07 -13.36
CA GLN A 241 3.12 -7.42 -13.05
C GLN A 241 2.21 -8.16 -12.08
N LEU A 242 1.41 -7.42 -11.30
CA LEU A 242 0.33 -7.98 -10.49
C LEU A 242 -0.87 -8.21 -11.41
N ARG A 243 -0.90 -9.37 -12.05
CA ARG A 243 -1.97 -9.73 -13.00
C ARG A 243 -3.32 -9.78 -12.29
N ARG A 244 -3.33 -10.30 -11.07
CA ARG A 244 -4.52 -10.36 -10.21
C ARG A 244 -4.11 -10.11 -8.77
N TYR A 245 -4.87 -9.27 -8.09
CA TYR A 245 -4.62 -8.95 -6.69
C TYR A 245 -5.95 -8.75 -5.98
N ILE A 246 -6.15 -9.52 -4.91
CA ILE A 246 -7.28 -9.37 -4.01
C ILE A 246 -6.70 -9.18 -2.63
N MET A 247 -7.06 -8.06 -2.00
CA MET A 247 -6.74 -7.77 -0.60
C MET A 247 -8.07 -7.64 0.14
N MET A 248 -8.23 -8.41 1.20
CA MET A 248 -9.44 -8.39 2.02
C MET A 248 -9.07 -8.03 3.44
N ILE A 249 -9.69 -6.96 3.93
CA ILE A 249 -9.48 -6.42 5.26
C ILE A 249 -10.84 -6.43 5.94
N TYR A 250 -10.95 -7.16 7.04
CA TYR A 250 -12.15 -7.26 7.85
C TYR A 250 -11.88 -6.76 9.25
N HIS A 251 -12.90 -6.15 9.83
CA HIS A 251 -12.95 -5.79 11.23
C HIS A 251 -14.36 -6.12 11.71
N LEU A 252 -14.44 -6.98 12.72
CA LEU A 252 -15.68 -7.50 13.27
C LEU A 252 -16.05 -6.76 14.56
N GLU A 253 -17.32 -6.84 14.96
CA GLU A 253 -17.85 -6.14 16.13
C GLU A 253 -17.20 -6.60 17.45
N ASP A 254 -16.71 -7.83 17.51
CA ASP A 254 -15.99 -8.37 18.67
C ASP A 254 -14.55 -7.84 18.79
N GLY A 255 -14.08 -7.05 17.82
CA GLY A 255 -12.72 -6.51 17.77
C GLY A 255 -11.73 -7.40 17.02
N THR A 256 -12.19 -8.51 16.43
CA THR A 256 -11.38 -9.35 15.54
C THR A 256 -11.03 -8.58 14.25
N CYS A 257 -9.76 -8.60 13.86
CA CYS A 257 -9.27 -8.00 12.61
C CYS A 257 -8.64 -9.07 11.74
N ILE A 258 -9.03 -9.17 10.46
CA ILE A 258 -8.52 -10.19 9.54
C ILE A 258 -7.96 -9.49 8.31
N HIS A 259 -6.72 -9.83 7.94
CA HIS A 259 -6.15 -9.45 6.65
C HIS A 259 -5.77 -10.71 5.87
N THR A 260 -6.24 -10.80 4.63
CA THR A 260 -5.85 -11.87 3.71
C THR A 260 -5.64 -11.32 2.32
N SER A 261 -4.71 -11.92 1.59
CA SER A 261 -4.33 -11.50 0.25
C SER A 261 -4.14 -12.70 -0.68
N LEU A 262 -4.62 -12.55 -1.91
CA LEU A 262 -4.43 -13.47 -3.01
C LEU A 262 -3.73 -12.73 -4.15
N ILE A 263 -2.57 -13.22 -4.59
CA ILE A 263 -1.73 -12.53 -5.57
C ILE A 263 -1.35 -13.46 -6.72
N SER A 264 -1.44 -12.95 -7.95
CA SER A 264 -0.93 -13.59 -9.16
C SER A 264 0.07 -12.68 -9.87
N MET A 265 1.31 -13.15 -9.98
CA MET A 265 2.43 -12.58 -10.73
C MET A 265 3.10 -13.66 -11.59
N PRO A 266 2.38 -14.28 -12.54
CA PRO A 266 2.84 -15.48 -13.24
C PRO A 266 4.10 -15.26 -14.08
N GLU A 267 4.31 -14.03 -14.55
CA GLU A 267 5.50 -13.65 -15.33
C GLU A 267 6.73 -13.36 -14.48
N VAL A 268 6.61 -13.37 -13.14
CA VAL A 268 7.68 -12.95 -12.23
C VAL A 268 8.01 -14.02 -11.20
N VAL A 269 7.02 -14.52 -10.45
CA VAL A 269 7.31 -15.34 -9.25
C VAL A 269 6.26 -16.40 -8.92
N PHE A 270 4.97 -16.06 -8.86
CA PHE A 270 3.92 -16.99 -8.43
C PHE A 270 2.67 -16.81 -9.28
N SER A 271 2.05 -17.90 -9.71
CA SER A 271 0.74 -17.86 -10.37
C SER A 271 -0.41 -17.67 -9.37
N HIS A 272 -0.24 -18.14 -8.13
CA HIS A 272 -1.22 -18.04 -7.05
C HIS A 272 -0.52 -18.09 -5.69
N LEU A 273 -0.44 -16.95 -5.01
CA LEU A 273 0.05 -16.83 -3.64
C LEU A 273 -1.12 -16.47 -2.72
N GLN A 274 -1.24 -17.17 -1.60
CA GLN A 274 -2.20 -16.91 -0.52
C GLN A 274 -1.44 -16.66 0.77
N PHE A 275 -1.81 -15.61 1.48
CA PHE A 275 -1.32 -15.36 2.84
C PHE A 275 -2.28 -14.45 3.61
N GLY A 276 -2.12 -14.41 4.91
CA GLY A 276 -2.88 -13.52 5.77
C GLY A 276 -2.69 -13.84 7.24
N TYR A 277 -3.41 -13.12 8.07
CA TYR A 277 -3.43 -13.30 9.51
C TYR A 277 -4.74 -12.78 10.10
N VAL A 278 -5.05 -13.25 11.31
CA VAL A 278 -6.11 -12.73 12.17
C VAL A 278 -5.50 -12.17 13.45
N ILE A 279 -6.06 -11.08 13.94
CA ILE A 279 -5.84 -10.53 15.28
C ILE A 279 -7.12 -10.78 16.06
N THR A 280 -7.04 -11.60 17.12
CA THR A 280 -8.21 -11.92 17.97
C THR A 280 -8.60 -10.72 18.83
N PRO A 281 -9.79 -10.73 19.47
CA PRO A 281 -10.18 -9.70 20.43
C PRO A 281 -9.14 -9.49 21.54
N GLU A 282 -8.49 -10.57 22.00
CA GLU A 282 -7.42 -10.61 22.99
C GLU A 282 -6.05 -10.14 22.45
N LYS A 283 -6.00 -9.69 21.18
CA LYS A 283 -4.80 -9.17 20.50
C LYS A 283 -3.74 -10.22 20.20
N HIS A 284 -4.13 -11.48 20.09
CA HIS A 284 -3.23 -12.52 19.55
C HIS A 284 -3.24 -12.50 18.03
N LYS A 285 -2.04 -12.49 17.43
CA LYS A 285 -1.86 -12.52 15.98
C LYS A 285 -1.54 -13.95 15.53
N LEU A 286 -2.42 -14.52 14.72
CA LEU A 286 -2.32 -15.88 14.19
C LEU A 286 -2.22 -15.81 12.67
N ALA A 287 -1.26 -16.51 12.07
CA ALA A 287 -1.18 -16.61 10.62
C ALA A 287 -2.34 -17.45 10.09
N ALA A 288 -2.83 -17.13 8.89
CA ALA A 288 -3.78 -17.98 8.19
C ALA A 288 -3.08 -19.26 7.73
N ASP A 289 -3.63 -20.43 8.07
CA ASP A 289 -3.09 -21.71 7.59
C ASP A 289 -3.54 -21.98 6.16
N SER A 290 -4.81 -21.68 5.87
CA SER A 290 -5.40 -21.88 4.55
C SER A 290 -6.51 -20.87 4.27
N ILE A 291 -6.55 -20.40 3.03
CA ILE A 291 -7.60 -19.54 2.50
C ILE A 291 -8.33 -20.34 1.41
N ASN A 292 -9.58 -20.71 1.67
CA ASN A 292 -10.44 -21.43 0.71
C ASN A 292 -11.11 -20.43 -0.25
N LEU A 293 -10.28 -19.66 -0.94
CA LEU A 293 -10.67 -18.74 -1.99
C LEU A 293 -9.57 -18.80 -3.05
N HIS A 294 -9.91 -19.22 -4.27
CA HIS A 294 -8.92 -19.35 -5.33
C HIS A 294 -9.13 -18.30 -6.41
N LEU A 295 -8.02 -17.77 -6.92
CA LEU A 295 -8.06 -16.83 -8.03
C LEU A 295 -8.62 -17.47 -9.30
N VAL A 296 -8.65 -18.80 -9.44
CA VAL A 296 -9.28 -19.43 -10.60
C VAL A 296 -10.82 -19.41 -10.52
N ASP A 297 -11.38 -19.44 -9.30
CA ASP A 297 -12.83 -19.50 -9.05
C ASP A 297 -13.48 -18.11 -9.09
N ILE A 298 -12.66 -17.08 -8.94
CA ILE A 298 -13.04 -15.69 -9.14
C ILE A 298 -12.50 -15.37 -10.52
N GLY A 299 -13.24 -15.10 -11.59
CA GLY A 299 -12.52 -15.00 -12.87
C GLY A 299 -13.28 -14.52 -14.10
N GLU A 300 -12.83 -13.37 -14.61
CA GLU A 300 -13.16 -12.68 -15.88
C GLU A 300 -14.63 -12.33 -16.12
N ASP A 301 -15.54 -13.25 -15.85
CA ASP A 301 -16.97 -13.12 -16.01
C ASP A 301 -17.64 -12.24 -14.92
N LYS A 302 -16.84 -11.74 -13.97
CA LYS A 302 -17.25 -10.91 -12.82
C LYS A 302 -18.20 -11.62 -11.85
N HIS A 303 -18.28 -12.95 -11.88
CA HIS A 303 -18.98 -13.72 -10.85
C HIS A 303 -18.05 -13.96 -9.67
N PHE A 304 -18.44 -13.42 -8.51
CA PHE A 304 -17.76 -13.68 -7.26
C PHE A 304 -18.46 -14.81 -6.51
N PRO A 305 -17.71 -15.70 -5.83
CA PRO A 305 -18.32 -16.72 -4.99
C PRO A 305 -19.14 -16.05 -3.90
N THR A 306 -20.34 -16.58 -3.64
CA THR A 306 -21.23 -16.07 -2.59
C THR A 306 -20.79 -16.51 -1.18
N GLN A 307 -19.88 -17.49 -1.09
CA GLN A 307 -19.34 -18.05 0.14
C GLN A 307 -17.88 -18.48 -0.05
N PHE A 308 -17.04 -18.28 0.96
CA PHE A 308 -15.68 -18.79 1.05
C PHE A 308 -15.27 -18.89 2.53
N PHE A 309 -14.18 -19.61 2.81
CA PHE A 309 -13.81 -19.99 4.19
C PHE A 309 -12.33 -19.72 4.50
N TYR A 310 -12.05 -19.42 5.77
CA TYR A 310 -10.71 -19.30 6.31
C TYR A 310 -10.46 -20.37 7.38
N SER A 311 -9.21 -20.78 7.57
CA SER A 311 -8.80 -21.58 8.72
C SER A 311 -7.54 -21.00 9.36
N PHE A 312 -7.58 -20.92 10.69
CA PHE A 312 -6.53 -20.39 11.55
C PHE A 312 -6.28 -21.40 12.68
N ARG A 313 -5.02 -21.61 13.07
CA ARG A 313 -4.58 -22.45 14.19
C ARG A 313 -3.84 -21.62 15.23
#